data_AF-A0A844EP01-F1
#
_entry.id   AF-A0A844EP01-F1
#
_cell.length_a   1.000
_cell.length_b   1.000
_cell.length_c   1.000
_cell.angle_alpha   90.00
_cell.angle_beta   90.00
_cell.angle_gamma   90.00
#
_symmetry.space_group_name_H-M   'P 1'
#
loop_
_entity.id
_entity.type
_entity.pdbx_description
1 polymer ?
#
loop_
_entity_poly.entity_id
_entity_poly.type
_entity_poly.pdbx_seq_one_letter_code
_entity_poly.pdbx_strand_id
1 'polypeptide(L)'
;MLFKGINWAVENGLRVGIASPRVDVCIELFPRIQVAFEKVSCVLLHGKSEQPYVYSQITVCTTHQLLRFYHAFDVLIIDEVDVFPYSGNAMLHFAVANAIKPTGATL
;
A
#
# COMPACT_ATOMS: atom_id res chain seq x y z
N MET A 1 -0.56 4.28 16.11
CA MET A 1 0.39 5.25 15.53
C MET A 1 0.30 5.29 14.01
N LEU A 2 0.19 4.13 13.33
CA LEU A 2 0.00 4.02 11.88
C LEU A 2 -1.11 4.92 11.30
N PHE A 3 -2.31 4.87 11.88
CA PHE A 3 -3.45 5.69 11.43
C PHE A 3 -3.19 7.21 11.48
N LYS A 4 -2.40 7.70 12.44
CA LYS A 4 -2.07 9.13 12.52
C LYS A 4 -1.15 9.55 11.38
N GLY A 5 -0.19 8.71 11.01
CA GLY A 5 0.71 8.96 9.88
C GLY A 5 -0.05 8.95 8.55
N ILE A 6 -0.97 7.99 8.36
CA ILE A 6 -1.83 7.95 7.17
C ILE A 6 -2.71 9.20 7.12
N ASN A 7 -3.33 9.61 8.23
CA ASN A 7 -4.18 10.80 8.26
C ASN A 7 -3.40 12.08 7.90
N TRP A 8 -2.22 12.27 8.49
CA TRP A 8 -1.37 13.40 8.13
C TRP A 8 -0.98 13.40 6.65
N ALA A 9 -0.61 12.24 6.09
CA ALA A 9 -0.29 12.12 4.67
C ALA A 9 -1.49 12.47 3.79
N VAL A 10 -2.67 11.96 4.13
CA VAL A 10 -3.93 12.26 3.43
C VAL A 10 -4.26 13.75 3.45
N GLU A 11 -4.18 14.39 4.62
CA GLU A 11 -4.45 15.83 4.80
C GLU A 11 -3.49 16.71 4.00
N ASN A 12 -2.27 16.23 3.72
CA ASN A 12 -1.27 16.92 2.90
C ASN A 12 -1.36 16.54 1.41
N GLY A 13 -2.39 15.79 0.98
CA GLY A 13 -2.56 15.39 -0.42
C GLY A 13 -1.55 14.34 -0.88
N LEU A 14 -0.82 13.71 0.03
CA LEU A 14 0.18 12.69 -0.27
C LEU A 14 -0.50 11.36 -0.63
N ARG A 15 0.14 10.61 -1.52
CA ARG A 15 -0.34 9.29 -1.94
C ARG A 15 0.25 8.19 -1.07
N VAL A 16 -0.62 7.36 -0.50
CA VAL A 16 -0.28 6.34 0.48
C VAL A 16 -0.47 4.94 -0.10
N GLY A 17 0.57 4.12 0.00
CA GLY A 17 0.51 2.67 -0.23
C GLY A 17 0.55 1.92 1.08
N ILE A 18 -0.30 0.92 1.25
CA ILE A 18 -0.27 -0.02 2.36
C ILE A 18 -0.17 -1.42 1.76
N ALA A 19 0.95 -2.09 1.98
CA ALA A 19 1.22 -3.39 1.40
C ALA A 19 1.44 -4.48 2.44
N SER A 20 0.87 -5.66 2.20
CA SER A 20 1.15 -6.87 2.99
C SER A 20 1.45 -8.04 2.04
N PRO A 21 2.32 -9.00 2.41
CA PRO A 21 2.50 -10.23 1.63
C PRO A 21 1.19 -11.05 1.49
N ARG A 22 0.25 -10.87 2.42
CA ARG A 22 -0.94 -11.71 2.56
C ARG A 22 -2.20 -11.06 1.99
N VAL A 23 -2.96 -11.83 1.23
CA VAL A 23 -4.21 -11.37 0.61
C VAL A 23 -5.32 -11.15 1.63
N ASP A 24 -5.46 -12.06 2.59
CA ASP A 24 -6.48 -12.00 3.66
C ASP A 24 -6.31 -10.77 4.54
N VAL A 25 -5.07 -10.42 4.90
CA VAL A 25 -4.76 -9.18 5.64
C VAL A 25 -5.20 -7.93 4.87
N CYS A 26 -4.92 -7.86 3.57
CA CYS A 26 -5.35 -6.73 2.73
C CYS A 26 -6.88 -6.61 2.68
N ILE A 27 -7.59 -7.74 2.54
CA ILE A 27 -9.06 -7.79 2.49
C ILE A 27 -9.66 -7.37 3.84
N GLU A 28 -9.08 -7.79 4.96
CA GLU A 28 -9.54 -7.42 6.30
C GLU A 28 -9.27 -5.94 6.61
N LEU A 29 -8.13 -5.42 6.17
CA LEU A 29 -7.74 -4.04 6.42
C LEU A 29 -8.57 -3.04 5.61
N PHE A 30 -8.92 -3.36 4.38
CA PHE A 30 -9.53 -2.40 3.45
C PHE A 30 -10.83 -1.78 3.96
N PRO A 31 -11.82 -2.52 4.50
CA PRO A 31 -13.03 -1.92 5.08
C PRO A 31 -12.73 -0.94 6.22
N ARG A 32 -11.70 -1.21 7.04
CA ARG A 32 -11.30 -0.33 8.14
C ARG A 32 -10.71 0.98 7.62
N ILE A 33 -9.94 0.91 6.54
CA ILE A 33 -9.42 2.09 5.83
C ILE A 33 -10.57 2.91 5.25
N GLN A 34 -11.55 2.25 4.60
CA GLN A 34 -12.72 2.96 4.05
C GLN A 34 -13.52 3.69 5.14
N VAL A 35 -13.73 3.07 6.30
CA VAL A 35 -14.43 3.72 7.43
C VAL A 35 -13.62 4.88 7.99
N ALA A 36 -12.31 4.72 8.17
CA ALA A 36 -11.46 5.78 8.71
C ALA A 36 -11.26 6.97 7.75
N PHE A 37 -11.36 6.73 6.44
CA PHE A 37 -11.07 7.69 5.38
C PHE A 37 -12.21 7.77 4.37
N GLU A 38 -13.45 7.90 4.86
CA GLU A 38 -14.69 7.81 4.06
C GLU A 38 -14.73 8.78 2.85
N LYS A 39 -14.07 9.93 2.96
CA LYS A 39 -14.01 10.97 1.91
C LYS A 39 -12.79 10.87 1.00
N VAL A 40 -11.99 9.82 1.14
CA VAL A 40 -10.71 9.64 0.44
C VAL A 40 -10.84 8.49 -0.55
N SER A 41 -10.32 8.67 -1.77
CA SER A 41 -10.30 7.59 -2.74
C SER A 41 -9.40 6.45 -2.28
N CYS A 42 -9.96 5.25 -2.22
CA CYS A 42 -9.28 4.04 -1.76
C CYS A 42 -9.46 2.91 -2.80
N VAL A 43 -8.41 2.12 -3.03
CA VAL A 43 -8.47 0.93 -3.89
C VAL A 43 -7.80 -0.28 -3.23
N LEU A 44 -8.35 -1.48 -3.47
CA LEU A 44 -7.82 -2.76 -3.03
C LEU A 44 -7.27 -3.57 -4.22
N LEU A 45 -5.99 -3.92 -4.19
CA LEU A 45 -5.32 -4.67 -5.25
C LEU A 45 -4.69 -5.96 -4.73
N HIS A 46 -5.06 -7.09 -5.28
CA HIS A 46 -4.41 -8.38 -5.01
C HIS A 46 -4.54 -9.30 -6.23
N GLY A 47 -3.85 -10.44 -6.24
CA GLY A 47 -3.83 -11.37 -7.37
C GLY A 47 -5.20 -12.01 -7.72
N LYS A 48 -6.21 -11.81 -6.87
CA LYS A 48 -7.60 -12.24 -7.11
C LYS A 48 -8.56 -11.06 -7.34
N SER A 49 -8.04 -9.83 -7.39
CA SER A 49 -8.89 -8.65 -7.62
C SER A 49 -9.26 -8.62 -9.10
N GLU A 50 -10.55 -8.68 -9.39
CA GLU A 50 -11.10 -8.52 -10.74
C GLU A 50 -11.30 -7.04 -11.09
N GLN A 51 -11.18 -6.15 -10.10
CA GLN A 51 -11.42 -4.73 -10.30
C GLN A 51 -10.28 -4.10 -11.10
N PRO A 52 -10.60 -3.23 -12.09
CA PRO A 52 -9.59 -2.46 -12.78
C PRO A 52 -8.91 -1.51 -11.80
N TYR A 53 -7.64 -1.19 -12.07
CA TYR A 53 -6.92 -0.20 -11.29
C TYR A 53 -7.58 1.18 -11.44
N VAL A 54 -7.82 1.84 -10.30
CA VAL A 54 -8.29 3.22 -10.23
C VAL A 54 -7.28 4.03 -9.42
N TYR A 55 -6.83 5.16 -9.97
CA TYR A 55 -5.94 6.07 -9.24
C TYR A 55 -6.64 6.56 -7.97
N SER A 56 -6.05 6.20 -6.84
CA SER A 56 -6.60 6.46 -5.51
C SER A 56 -5.53 7.01 -4.60
N GLN A 57 -5.91 7.90 -3.70
CA GLN A 57 -5.00 8.49 -2.74
C GLN A 57 -4.47 7.44 -1.76
N ILE A 58 -5.32 6.48 -1.35
CA ILE A 58 -4.90 5.30 -0.58
C ILE A 58 -5.00 4.05 -1.45
N THR A 59 -3.93 3.26 -1.49
CA THR A 59 -3.90 1.94 -2.14
C THR A 59 -3.57 0.88 -1.10
N VAL A 60 -4.48 -0.05 -0.85
CA VAL A 60 -4.20 -1.26 -0.06
C VAL A 60 -3.90 -2.39 -1.04
N CYS A 61 -2.78 -3.08 -0.90
CA CYS A 61 -2.41 -4.09 -1.88
C CYS A 61 -1.51 -5.21 -1.35
N THR A 62 -1.39 -6.31 -2.10
CA THR A 62 -0.32 -7.25 -1.79
C THR A 62 1.04 -6.71 -2.23
N THR A 63 2.14 -7.09 -1.56
CA THR A 63 3.51 -6.68 -1.95
C THR A 63 3.83 -6.97 -3.42
N HIS A 64 3.29 -8.04 -3.99
CA HIS A 64 3.41 -8.37 -5.41
C HIS A 64 2.82 -7.30 -6.34
N GLN A 65 1.78 -6.60 -5.91
CA GLN A 65 1.17 -5.53 -6.72
C GLN A 65 2.08 -4.32 -6.86
N LEU A 66 3.05 -4.13 -5.95
CA LEU A 66 4.01 -3.03 -6.02
C LEU A 66 4.88 -3.07 -7.29
N LEU A 67 5.04 -4.25 -7.91
CA LEU A 67 5.72 -4.41 -9.21
C LEU A 67 5.08 -3.58 -10.34
N ARG A 68 3.81 -3.19 -10.18
CA ARG A 68 3.07 -2.41 -11.17
C ARG A 68 3.22 -0.90 -10.97
N PHE A 69 3.94 -0.47 -9.93
CA PHE A 69 4.09 0.93 -9.56
C PHE A 69 5.54 1.38 -9.73
N TYR A 70 5.69 2.63 -10.16
CA TYR A 70 6.98 3.30 -10.29
C TYR A 70 6.86 4.70 -9.71
N HIS A 71 7.62 5.00 -8.65
CA HIS A 71 7.64 6.29 -7.95
C HIS A 71 6.22 6.84 -7.69
N ALA A 72 5.31 5.96 -7.26
CA ALA A 72 3.89 6.24 -7.15
C ALA A 72 3.52 6.79 -5.78
N PHE A 73 4.17 6.31 -4.72
CA PHE A 73 3.76 6.57 -3.34
C PHE A 73 4.71 7.55 -2.65
N ASP A 74 4.13 8.53 -1.97
CA ASP A 74 4.84 9.44 -1.06
C ASP A 74 5.11 8.75 0.28
N VAL A 75 4.18 7.90 0.72
CA VAL A 75 4.32 7.09 1.93
C VAL A 75 3.96 5.64 1.57
N LEU A 76 4.87 4.71 1.85
CA LEU A 76 4.64 3.29 1.61
C LEU A 76 4.81 2.51 2.93
N ILE A 77 3.72 1.96 3.44
CA ILE A 77 3.70 1.15 4.66
C ILE A 77 3.80 -0.33 4.24
N ILE A 78 4.76 -1.06 4.80
CA ILE A 78 4.84 -2.52 4.60
C ILE A 78 4.50 -3.23 5.91
N ASP A 79 3.36 -3.90 5.94
CA ASP A 79 2.95 -4.74 7.05
C ASP A 79 3.51 -6.17 6.90
N GLU A 80 3.81 -6.82 8.02
CA GLU A 80 4.35 -8.19 8.08
C GLU A 80 5.63 -8.43 7.26
N VAL A 81 6.61 -7.52 7.34
CA VAL A 81 7.89 -7.62 6.61
C VAL A 81 8.67 -8.92 6.84
N ASP A 82 8.47 -9.59 7.98
CA ASP A 82 9.19 -10.81 8.32
C ASP A 82 8.55 -12.09 7.76
N VAL A 83 7.41 -11.97 7.08
CA VAL A 83 6.61 -13.12 6.63
C VAL A 83 6.90 -13.46 5.17
N PHE A 84 7.07 -14.76 4.89
CA PHE A 84 7.11 -15.28 3.52
C PHE A 84 5.80 -14.95 2.78
N PRO A 85 5.80 -14.55 1.50
CA PRO A 85 6.91 -14.55 0.53
C PRO A 85 7.76 -13.28 0.47
N TYR A 86 7.53 -12.28 1.33
CA TYR A 86 8.28 -11.02 1.29
C TYR A 86 9.68 -11.16 1.89
N SER A 87 9.79 -11.82 3.05
CA SER A 87 11.07 -12.06 3.71
C SER A 87 12.05 -12.82 2.79
N GLY A 88 13.21 -12.22 2.54
CA GLY A 88 14.27 -12.81 1.71
C GLY A 88 14.04 -12.73 0.19
N ASN A 89 13.02 -12.01 -0.28
CA ASN A 89 12.70 -11.94 -1.70
C ASN A 89 13.17 -10.63 -2.33
N ALA A 90 14.33 -10.67 -3.00
CA ALA A 90 14.95 -9.50 -3.63
C ALA A 90 14.04 -8.80 -4.66
N MET A 91 13.18 -9.56 -5.37
CA MET A 91 12.24 -8.98 -6.33
C MET A 91 11.18 -8.13 -5.64
N LEU A 92 10.67 -8.56 -4.49
CA LEU A 92 9.69 -7.79 -3.73
C LEU A 92 10.32 -6.60 -3.01
N HIS A 93 11.56 -6.73 -2.52
CA HIS A 93 12.32 -5.58 -2.02
C HIS A 93 12.56 -4.53 -3.12
N PHE A 94 12.89 -4.97 -4.35
CA PHE A 94 12.97 -4.10 -5.51
C PHE A 94 11.62 -3.44 -5.82
N ALA A 95 10.52 -4.19 -5.78
CA ALA A 95 9.19 -3.67 -6.01
C ALA A 95 8.85 -2.53 -5.03
N VAL A 96 9.17 -2.69 -3.74
CA VAL A 96 8.99 -1.66 -2.71
C VAL A 96 9.83 -0.42 -3.04
N ALA A 97 11.12 -0.60 -3.28
CA ALA A 97 12.03 0.51 -3.58
C ALA A 97 11.65 1.26 -4.87
N ASN A 98 11.14 0.54 -5.87
CA ASN A 98 10.74 1.10 -7.15
C ASN A 98 9.37 1.79 -7.07
N ALA A 99 8.46 1.31 -6.22
CA ALA A 99 7.12 1.86 -6.07
C ALA A 99 7.09 3.17 -5.27
N ILE A 100 8.03 3.37 -4.35
CA ILE A 100 8.14 4.60 -3.57
C ILE A 100 8.79 5.73 -4.36
N LYS A 101 8.35 6.97 -4.15
CA LYS A 101 9.00 8.16 -4.74
C LYS A 101 10.40 8.34 -4.16
N PRO A 102 11.34 8.95 -4.91
CA PRO A 102 12.67 9.27 -4.38
C PRO A 102 12.66 10.14 -3.11
N THR A 103 11.64 10.99 -2.95
CA THR A 103 11.42 11.85 -1.77
C THR A 103 10.43 11.24 -0.77
N GLY A 104 9.99 10.00 -0.99
CA GLY A 104 9.00 9.33 -0.16
C GLY A 104 9.62 8.67 1.07
N ALA A 105 8.77 8.24 1.99
CA ALA A 105 9.16 7.49 3.18
C ALA A 105 8.51 6.09 3.23
N THR A 106 9.32 5.07 3.54
CA THR A 106 8.84 3.72 3.84
C THR A 106 8.67 3.59 5.35
N LEU A 107 7.54 3.03 5.80
CA LEU A 107 7.21 2.80 7.20
C LEU A 107 7.01 1.31 7.50
#